data_AF-A0AAN6RFK4-F1
#
_entry.id   AF-A0AAN6RFK4-F1
#
_cell.length_a   1.000
_cell.length_b   1.000
_cell.length_c   1.000
_cell.angle_alpha   90.00
_cell.angle_beta   90.00
_cell.angle_gamma   90.00
#
_symmetry.space_group_name_H-M   'P 1'
#
loop_
_entity.id
_entity.type
_entity.pdbx_description
1 polymer ?
#
loop_
_entity_poly.entity_id
_entity_poly.type
_entity_poly.pdbx_seq_one_letter_code
_entity_poly.pdbx_strand_id
1 'polypeptide(L)'
;MGIAGLARRLDPHASHYSPDHLSGFVAVVDGPSLAYHAHKLALAAQAAANPNVSRMSSYMDIIQQALRWLRSLDAINIKVSTILFDGALPKAKQYERAVRNDRYNAQVNGLRANFPSEACPRPTSLGSTSYSFLAPALREALADSEYASLTFTVPGEADDWCAPYANKHPSTVIFSDDTDLLLYEFPRDVRIISFRDSELWPEPKFKGYYPARICQQLGLPSLGVYAYLLTNDPHKAELKLLEEAKCVDTASEAYNDFIKRYTVTSDSIDTFDIQWADASLQRLDVRVSEVVHQCLNSVPAPVAYLPFLVEDKHRSSAWNVGQDLRAVSYSLLAKNGTKVREHRRKAQRVTTQDVQMYESVELQATLQTYMDSIRSWIDWTTERQVPQTLVWPLYAVSMLLPELKTPPFFTQLCRLLSADFDNTWNFVHLTACLHAGLYSLRMLTQSATVWLTLNKDNTSRLLPLVTQLHTDLQSLGSIAELFLVPGQAKKSIRDHDLVYENFAEIYAAAKVEVPIEQKSAKRGKKQQREAERKERRKREGGTKTNDNAFDVLSFMNAARKN
;
A
#
# COMPACT_ATOMS: atom_id res chain seq x y z
N MET A 1 -3.83 14.30 8.79
CA MET A 1 -4.99 13.65 9.42
C MET A 1 -5.31 14.44 10.69
N GLY A 2 -6.13 13.93 11.60
CA GLY A 2 -6.46 14.61 12.86
C GLY A 2 -7.61 15.62 12.82
N ILE A 3 -7.74 16.42 13.89
CA ILE A 3 -8.86 17.34 14.13
C ILE A 3 -8.98 18.38 13.00
N ALA A 4 -10.18 18.44 12.42
CA ALA A 4 -10.48 19.28 11.27
C ALA A 4 -10.19 20.76 11.55
N GLY A 5 -9.30 21.35 10.73
CA GLY A 5 -8.95 22.77 10.82
C GLY A 5 -7.87 23.11 11.84
N LEU A 6 -7.43 22.17 12.68
CA LEU A 6 -6.42 22.42 13.73
C LEU A 6 -5.09 22.89 13.12
N ALA A 7 -4.51 22.13 12.20
CA ALA A 7 -3.25 22.51 11.54
C ALA A 7 -3.30 23.90 10.89
N ARG A 8 -4.42 24.23 10.22
CA ARG A 8 -4.57 25.54 9.57
C ARG A 8 -4.53 26.69 10.57
N ARG A 9 -5.15 26.52 11.74
CA ARG A 9 -5.19 27.54 12.79
C ARG A 9 -3.87 27.63 13.57
N LEU A 10 -3.13 26.53 13.67
CA LEU A 10 -1.82 26.53 14.33
C LEU A 10 -0.66 26.91 13.38
N ASP A 11 -0.89 26.93 12.06
CA ASP A 11 0.13 27.26 11.06
C ASP A 11 0.88 28.59 11.30
N PRO A 12 0.23 29.69 11.72
CA PRO A 12 0.91 30.94 12.05
C PRO A 12 1.93 30.83 13.19
N HIS A 13 1.82 29.78 14.01
CA HIS A 13 2.71 29.50 15.14
C HIS A 13 3.80 28.48 14.81
N ALA A 14 3.84 27.97 13.58
CA ALA A 14 4.91 27.09 13.13
C ALA A 14 6.24 27.85 13.06
N SER A 15 7.33 27.15 13.37
CA SER A 15 8.69 27.67 13.30
C SER A 15 9.44 27.02 12.13
N HIS A 16 10.34 27.77 11.52
CA HIS A 16 11.26 27.25 10.51
C HIS A 16 12.54 26.78 11.19
N TYR A 17 13.02 25.60 10.82
CA TYR A 17 14.25 25.00 11.32
C TYR A 17 15.21 24.73 10.17
N SER A 18 16.49 25.06 10.38
CA SER A 18 17.59 24.59 9.55
C SER A 18 18.07 23.23 10.10
N PRO A 19 18.89 22.48 9.34
CA PRO A 19 19.59 21.32 9.87
C PRO A 19 20.35 21.59 11.16
N ASP A 20 21.02 22.75 11.26
CA ASP A 20 21.79 23.11 12.46
C ASP A 20 20.90 23.25 13.70
N HIS A 21 19.68 23.78 13.55
CA HIS A 21 18.71 23.85 14.66
C HIS A 21 18.24 22.49 15.15
N LEU A 22 18.29 21.46 14.29
CA LEU A 22 17.85 20.09 14.61
C LEU A 22 19.04 19.13 14.77
N SER A 23 20.27 19.64 14.70
CA SER A 23 21.47 18.81 14.82
C SER A 23 21.53 18.16 16.19
N GLY A 24 21.73 16.84 16.22
CA GLY A 24 21.74 16.05 17.46
C GLY A 24 20.35 15.67 17.97
N PHE A 25 19.27 16.11 17.32
CA PHE A 25 17.95 15.54 17.59
C PHE A 25 17.87 14.14 17.01
N VAL A 26 17.07 13.30 17.68
CA VAL A 26 16.68 11.98 17.17
C VAL A 26 15.33 12.05 16.46
N ALA A 27 15.19 11.31 15.37
CA ALA A 27 13.96 11.21 14.60
C ALA A 27 13.11 10.01 15.04
N VAL A 28 11.84 10.28 15.33
CA VAL A 28 10.76 9.30 15.49
C VAL A 28 9.87 9.41 14.27
N VAL A 29 9.72 8.32 13.52
CA VAL A 29 9.08 8.34 12.21
C VAL A 29 7.78 7.54 12.23
N ASP A 30 6.68 8.18 11.85
CA ASP A 30 5.42 7.51 11.51
C ASP A 30 5.57 6.81 10.14
N GLY A 31 5.74 5.49 10.17
CA GLY A 31 6.00 4.64 9.02
C GLY A 31 4.90 4.67 7.95
N PRO A 32 3.61 4.50 8.32
CA PRO A 32 2.50 4.68 7.38
C PRO A 32 2.53 6.04 6.68
N SER A 33 2.69 7.14 7.41
CA SER A 33 2.78 8.48 6.82
C SER A 33 4.00 8.64 5.91
N LEU A 34 5.16 8.08 6.28
CA LEU A 34 6.35 8.04 5.43
C LEU A 34 6.07 7.33 4.10
N ALA A 35 5.33 6.22 4.10
CA ALA A 35 5.01 5.49 2.87
C ALA A 35 4.16 6.36 1.90
N TYR A 36 3.19 7.12 2.42
CA TYR A 36 2.41 8.06 1.62
C TYR A 36 3.22 9.27 1.14
N HIS A 37 4.15 9.76 1.96
CA HIS A 37 5.07 10.82 1.55
C HIS A 37 6.02 10.35 0.44
N ALA A 38 6.62 9.18 0.60
CA ALA A 38 7.50 8.56 -0.39
C ALA A 38 6.80 8.34 -1.73
N HIS A 39 5.49 8.02 -1.72
CA HIS A 39 4.69 7.98 -2.94
C HIS A 39 4.65 9.34 -3.65
N LYS A 40 4.46 10.45 -2.92
CA LYS A 40 4.50 11.80 -3.50
C LYS A 40 5.89 12.13 -4.05
N LEU A 41 6.95 11.77 -3.32
CA LEU A 41 8.33 11.93 -3.77
C LEU A 41 8.61 11.16 -5.06
N ALA A 42 8.12 9.92 -5.17
CA ALA A 42 8.31 9.08 -6.36
C ALA A 42 7.63 9.69 -7.59
N LEU A 43 6.41 10.21 -7.43
CA LEU A 43 5.71 10.93 -8.48
C LEU A 43 6.47 12.20 -8.91
N ALA A 44 6.97 12.99 -7.95
CA ALA A 44 7.74 14.20 -8.24
C ALA A 44 9.06 13.89 -8.96
N ALA A 45 9.82 12.91 -8.47
CA ALA A 45 11.07 12.48 -9.08
C ALA A 45 10.85 11.98 -10.52
N GLN A 46 9.77 11.26 -10.76
CA GLN A 46 9.43 10.77 -12.08
C GLN A 46 9.02 11.90 -13.04
N ALA A 47 8.23 12.86 -12.57
CA ALA A 47 7.85 14.03 -13.35
C ALA A 47 9.07 14.87 -13.74
N ALA A 48 10.06 14.99 -12.85
CA ALA A 48 11.32 15.67 -13.13
C ALA A 48 12.19 14.89 -14.15
N ALA A 49 12.27 13.57 -14.02
CA ALA A 49 13.12 12.74 -14.88
C ALA A 49 12.59 12.60 -16.31
N ASN A 50 11.26 12.47 -16.48
CA ASN A 50 10.63 12.30 -17.80
C ASN A 50 9.30 13.06 -17.88
N PRO A 51 9.32 14.38 -18.12
CA PRO A 51 8.11 15.21 -18.16
C PRO A 51 7.08 14.75 -19.18
N ASN A 52 7.54 14.12 -20.28
CA ASN A 52 6.70 13.67 -21.38
C ASN A 52 6.14 12.24 -21.20
N VAL A 53 6.53 11.52 -20.15
CA VAL A 53 6.10 10.13 -19.91
C VAL A 53 5.32 10.04 -18.61
N SER A 54 3.99 10.01 -18.73
CA SER A 54 3.10 9.75 -17.61
C SER A 54 3.01 8.25 -17.33
N ARG A 55 3.87 7.72 -16.46
CA ARG A 55 3.74 6.36 -15.88
C ARG A 55 3.34 6.43 -14.41
N MET A 56 2.82 5.34 -13.87
CA MET A 56 2.65 5.21 -12.42
C MET A 56 3.96 4.68 -11.81
N SER A 57 4.27 5.10 -10.59
CA SER A 57 5.42 4.56 -9.86
C SER A 57 5.09 3.14 -9.39
N SER A 58 6.07 2.25 -9.38
CA SER A 58 5.95 0.94 -8.74
C SER A 58 6.14 1.05 -7.23
N TYR A 59 5.78 0.01 -6.47
CA TYR A 59 6.12 -0.05 -5.04
C TYR A 59 7.62 0.07 -4.79
N MET A 60 8.46 -0.51 -5.66
CA MET A 60 9.92 -0.37 -5.57
C MET A 60 10.40 1.07 -5.76
N ASP A 61 9.85 1.80 -6.73
CA ASP A 61 10.18 3.22 -6.93
C ASP A 61 9.86 4.05 -5.66
N ILE A 62 8.77 3.72 -4.98
CA ILE A 62 8.31 4.38 -3.75
C ILE A 62 9.21 4.04 -2.57
N ILE A 63 9.52 2.76 -2.37
CA ILE A 63 10.44 2.28 -1.33
C ILE A 63 11.81 2.97 -1.45
N GLN A 64 12.33 3.09 -2.68
CA GLN A 64 13.60 3.77 -2.93
C GLN A 64 13.58 5.23 -2.48
N GLN A 65 12.47 5.95 -2.67
CA GLN A 65 12.35 7.32 -2.17
C GLN A 65 12.26 7.38 -0.64
N ALA A 66 11.58 6.42 0.00
CA ALA A 66 11.51 6.35 1.46
C ALA A 66 12.90 6.12 2.08
N LEU A 67 13.65 5.13 1.58
CA LEU A 67 15.01 4.85 2.03
C LEU A 67 15.96 6.02 1.77
N ARG A 68 15.85 6.66 0.60
CA ARG A 68 16.62 7.88 0.29
C ARG A 68 16.31 9.00 1.28
N TRP A 69 15.05 9.18 1.64
CA TRP A 69 14.62 10.21 2.60
C TRP A 69 15.20 9.95 3.98
N LEU A 70 15.11 8.72 4.51
CA LEU A 70 15.71 8.34 5.79
C LEU A 70 17.23 8.57 5.82
N ARG A 71 17.94 8.10 4.78
CA ARG A 71 19.40 8.31 4.64
C ARG A 71 19.79 9.77 4.62
N SER A 72 18.93 10.61 4.03
CA SER A 72 19.19 12.04 3.93
C SER A 72 19.01 12.75 5.27
N LEU A 73 18.11 12.29 6.15
CA LEU A 73 18.06 12.74 7.55
C LEU A 73 19.35 12.39 8.30
N ASP A 74 19.79 11.13 8.17
CA ASP A 74 21.01 10.67 8.84
C ASP A 74 22.25 11.46 8.39
N ALA A 75 22.30 11.85 7.12
CA ALA A 75 23.38 12.63 6.52
C ALA A 75 23.48 14.06 7.05
N ILE A 76 22.37 14.63 7.55
CA ILE A 76 22.31 15.98 8.14
C ILE A 76 22.28 15.95 9.67
N ASN A 77 22.72 14.84 10.27
CA ASN A 77 22.83 14.65 11.72
C ASN A 77 21.49 14.68 12.49
N ILE A 78 20.39 14.30 11.82
CA ILE A 78 19.10 14.01 12.45
C ILE A 78 18.95 12.48 12.42
N LYS A 79 19.38 11.79 13.47
CA LYS A 79 19.50 10.33 13.46
C LYS A 79 18.15 9.64 13.61
N VAL A 80 17.82 8.72 12.72
CA VAL A 80 16.61 7.89 12.86
C VAL A 80 16.78 6.99 14.08
N SER A 81 15.90 7.15 15.07
CA SER A 81 15.90 6.35 16.30
C SER A 81 14.85 5.26 16.28
N THR A 82 13.68 5.53 15.69
CA THR A 82 12.62 4.53 15.53
C THR A 82 11.70 4.86 14.37
N ILE A 83 11.13 3.82 13.76
CA ILE A 83 10.11 3.88 12.73
C ILE A 83 8.95 2.99 13.19
N LEU A 84 7.79 3.60 13.46
CA LEU A 84 6.63 2.91 14.02
C LEU A 84 5.59 2.63 12.93
N PHE A 85 5.04 1.41 12.92
CA PHE A 85 3.95 0.98 12.04
C PHE A 85 2.74 0.53 12.83
N ASP A 86 1.55 0.81 12.27
CA ASP A 86 0.27 0.34 12.80
C ASP A 86 0.25 -1.17 12.98
N GLY A 87 -0.24 -1.65 14.13
CA GLY A 87 -0.48 -3.07 14.39
C GLY A 87 -1.90 -3.41 14.81
N ALA A 88 -2.68 -2.48 15.35
CA ALA A 88 -4.10 -2.71 15.65
C ALA A 88 -4.92 -1.43 15.48
N LEU A 89 -6.14 -1.55 14.95
CA LEU A 89 -7.06 -0.42 14.83
C LEU A 89 -7.86 -0.27 16.14
N PRO A 90 -7.79 0.88 16.82
CA PRO A 90 -8.63 1.15 17.98
C PRO A 90 -10.12 1.16 17.59
N LYS A 91 -10.98 0.67 18.50
CA LYS A 91 -12.45 0.63 18.28
C LYS A 91 -13.01 2.00 17.88
N ALA A 92 -12.50 3.08 18.46
CA ALA A 92 -12.95 4.45 18.18
C ALA A 92 -12.73 4.87 16.70
N LYS A 93 -11.71 4.35 16.02
CA LYS A 93 -11.40 4.69 14.61
C LYS A 93 -12.00 3.73 13.57
N GLN A 94 -12.81 2.76 13.99
CA GLN A 94 -13.47 1.83 13.05
C GLN A 94 -14.41 2.56 12.08
N TYR A 95 -15.15 3.57 12.57
CA TYR A 95 -16.04 4.38 11.73
C TYR A 95 -15.26 5.18 10.68
N GLU A 96 -14.19 5.86 11.08
CA GLU A 96 -13.34 6.63 10.17
C GLU A 96 -12.73 5.77 9.06
N ARG A 97 -12.29 4.55 9.41
CA ARG A 97 -11.79 3.56 8.45
C ARG A 97 -12.86 3.18 7.42
N ALA A 98 -14.10 2.96 7.86
CA ALA A 98 -15.22 2.66 6.98
C ALA A 98 -15.52 3.83 6.02
N VAL A 99 -15.62 5.06 6.54
CA VAL A 99 -15.84 6.28 5.74
C VAL A 99 -14.72 6.48 4.70
N ARG A 100 -13.46 6.23 5.07
CA ARG A 100 -12.33 6.32 4.14
C ARG A 100 -12.42 5.28 3.02
N ASN A 101 -12.79 4.05 3.35
CA ASN A 101 -13.00 2.99 2.34
C ASN A 101 -14.16 3.32 1.40
N ASP A 102 -15.25 3.89 1.91
CA ASP A 102 -16.38 4.35 1.09
C ASP A 102 -15.96 5.48 0.15
N ARG A 103 -15.12 6.41 0.61
CA ARG A 103 -14.53 7.45 -0.24
C ARG A 103 -13.66 6.86 -1.36
N TYR A 104 -12.82 5.88 -1.07
CA TYR A 104 -12.01 5.21 -2.08
C TYR A 104 -12.88 4.48 -3.11
N ASN A 105 -13.92 3.78 -2.64
CA ASN A 105 -14.90 3.14 -3.51
C ASN A 105 -15.61 4.17 -4.39
N ALA A 106 -16.04 5.31 -3.84
CA ALA A 106 -16.66 6.40 -4.60
C ALA A 106 -15.71 6.98 -5.67
N GLN A 107 -14.42 7.15 -5.38
CA GLN A 107 -13.42 7.63 -6.35
C GLN A 107 -13.26 6.66 -7.54
N VAL A 108 -13.11 5.35 -7.26
CA VAL A 108 -13.01 4.33 -8.31
C VAL A 108 -14.31 4.25 -9.11
N ASN A 109 -15.46 4.34 -8.44
CA ASN A 109 -16.78 4.35 -9.09
C ASN A 109 -16.98 5.57 -9.99
N GLY A 110 -16.48 6.74 -9.58
CA GLY A 110 -16.44 7.95 -10.40
C GLY A 110 -15.56 7.77 -11.64
N LEU A 111 -14.37 7.21 -11.47
CA LEU A 111 -13.49 6.88 -12.61
C LEU A 111 -14.18 5.89 -13.57
N ARG A 112 -14.81 4.83 -13.05
CA ARG A 112 -15.55 3.85 -13.86
C ARG A 112 -16.75 4.45 -14.58
N ALA A 113 -17.44 5.41 -13.97
CA ALA A 113 -18.55 6.12 -14.60
C ALA A 113 -18.08 7.04 -15.74
N ASN A 114 -16.94 7.71 -15.58
CA ASN A 114 -16.34 8.56 -16.62
C ASN A 114 -15.80 7.76 -17.81
N PHE A 115 -15.45 6.49 -17.59
CA PHE A 115 -15.00 5.57 -18.62
C PHE A 115 -15.89 4.31 -18.65
N PRO A 116 -17.13 4.43 -19.18
CA PRO A 116 -18.15 3.39 -19.11
C PRO A 116 -17.87 2.20 -20.05
N SER A 117 -17.09 2.41 -21.11
CA SER A 117 -16.67 1.36 -22.05
C SER A 117 -15.58 0.46 -21.44
N GLU A 118 -15.02 -0.45 -22.25
CA GLU A 118 -13.90 -1.32 -21.82
C GLU A 118 -12.63 -0.53 -21.47
N ALA A 119 -12.49 0.70 -22.01
CA ALA A 119 -11.32 1.53 -21.80
C ALA A 119 -11.22 2.02 -20.35
N CYS A 120 -10.02 1.98 -19.80
CA CYS A 120 -9.65 2.57 -18.53
C CYS A 120 -8.34 3.34 -18.74
N PRO A 121 -8.32 4.67 -18.63
CA PRO A 121 -7.05 5.40 -18.70
C PRO A 121 -6.17 4.99 -17.52
N ARG A 122 -4.89 5.38 -17.57
CA ARG A 122 -4.01 5.22 -16.40
C ARG A 122 -4.66 5.93 -15.21
N PRO A 123 -4.85 5.26 -14.06
CA PRO A 123 -5.66 5.78 -12.95
C PRO A 123 -4.91 6.81 -12.10
N THR A 124 -4.19 7.75 -12.72
CA THR A 124 -3.39 8.77 -12.02
C THR A 124 -4.24 9.68 -11.13
N SER A 125 -5.50 9.92 -11.50
CA SER A 125 -6.45 10.72 -10.73
C SER A 125 -6.83 10.10 -9.37
N LEU A 126 -6.60 8.80 -9.18
CA LEU A 126 -6.83 8.13 -7.90
C LEU A 126 -5.72 8.42 -6.89
N GLY A 127 -4.55 8.89 -7.34
CA GLY A 127 -3.40 9.17 -6.47
C GLY A 127 -3.01 7.95 -5.64
N SER A 128 -2.87 8.13 -4.32
CA SER A 128 -2.52 7.03 -3.41
C SER A 128 -3.59 5.94 -3.28
N THR A 129 -4.85 6.20 -3.68
CA THR A 129 -5.91 5.18 -3.71
C THR A 129 -5.59 4.03 -4.68
N SER A 130 -4.69 4.24 -5.66
CA SER A 130 -4.19 3.19 -6.54
C SER A 130 -3.20 2.21 -5.88
N TYR A 131 -2.78 2.47 -4.64
CA TYR A 131 -1.70 1.73 -3.97
C TYR A 131 -2.19 1.15 -2.64
N SER A 132 -2.80 -0.02 -2.72
CA SER A 132 -3.40 -0.73 -1.59
C SER A 132 -2.40 -1.13 -0.50
N PHE A 133 -1.12 -1.26 -0.86
CA PHE A 133 -0.09 -1.89 -0.04
C PHE A 133 1.11 -0.99 0.28
N LEU A 134 0.96 0.35 0.28
CA LEU A 134 2.08 1.29 0.51
C LEU A 134 2.83 1.03 1.81
N ALA A 135 2.12 1.10 2.95
CA ALA A 135 2.74 0.92 4.26
C ALA A 135 3.30 -0.49 4.44
N PRO A 136 2.56 -1.58 4.11
CA PRO A 136 3.11 -2.93 4.15
C PRO A 136 4.37 -3.14 3.31
N ALA A 137 4.40 -2.61 2.08
CA ALA A 137 5.55 -2.73 1.19
C ALA A 137 6.79 -2.04 1.75
N LEU A 138 6.62 -0.83 2.30
CA LEU A 138 7.72 -0.10 2.94
C LEU A 138 8.22 -0.85 4.18
N ARG A 139 7.30 -1.35 5.00
CA ARG A 139 7.61 -2.07 6.22
C ARG A 139 8.44 -3.34 5.95
N GLU A 140 8.09 -4.09 4.92
CA GLU A 140 8.88 -5.25 4.46
C GLU A 140 10.27 -4.83 4.01
N ALA A 141 10.37 -3.80 3.15
CA ALA A 141 11.65 -3.34 2.65
C ALA A 141 12.58 -2.80 3.76
N LEU A 142 12.01 -2.17 4.80
CA LEU A 142 12.79 -1.70 5.94
C LEU A 142 13.40 -2.86 6.75
N ALA A 143 12.71 -3.99 6.83
CA ALA A 143 13.21 -5.19 7.51
C ALA A 143 14.46 -5.79 6.86
N ASP A 144 14.70 -5.49 5.58
CA ASP A 144 15.87 -5.91 4.81
C ASP A 144 16.86 -4.74 4.56
N SER A 145 16.76 -3.67 5.34
CA SER A 145 17.59 -2.46 5.22
C SER A 145 18.41 -2.18 6.49
N GLU A 146 19.23 -1.12 6.47
CA GLU A 146 19.95 -0.63 7.65
C GLU A 146 19.03 -0.16 8.79
N TYR A 147 17.73 0.03 8.52
CA TYR A 147 16.73 0.47 9.51
C TYR A 147 15.97 -0.69 10.16
N ALA A 148 16.34 -1.95 9.88
CA ALA A 148 15.60 -3.13 10.34
C ALA A 148 15.46 -3.19 11.87
N SER A 149 16.53 -2.91 12.62
CA SER A 149 16.54 -2.91 14.09
C SER A 149 15.84 -1.70 14.71
N LEU A 150 15.43 -0.73 13.90
CA LEU A 150 14.78 0.51 14.31
C LEU A 150 13.30 0.53 13.91
N THR A 151 12.82 -0.51 13.24
CA THR A 151 11.45 -0.56 12.70
C THR A 151 10.58 -1.49 13.55
N PHE A 152 9.47 -0.96 14.06
CA PHE A 152 8.58 -1.69 14.96
C PHE A 152 7.12 -1.57 14.56
N THR A 153 6.37 -2.65 14.74
CA THR A 153 4.90 -2.68 14.70
C THR A 153 4.36 -2.52 16.11
N VAL A 154 3.52 -1.51 16.34
CA VAL A 154 2.95 -1.18 17.66
C VAL A 154 1.56 -1.79 17.85
N PRO A 155 1.11 -2.10 19.08
CA PRO A 155 -0.22 -2.65 19.34
C PRO A 155 -1.34 -1.58 19.28
N GLY A 156 -1.33 -0.77 18.24
CA GLY A 156 -2.20 0.37 18.04
C GLY A 156 -1.87 1.07 16.73
N GLU A 157 -2.05 2.38 16.71
CA GLU A 157 -1.69 3.22 15.56
C GLU A 157 -0.33 3.87 15.78
N ALA A 158 0.49 3.96 14.73
CA ALA A 158 1.87 4.43 14.86
C ALA A 158 1.99 5.85 15.44
N ASP A 159 1.07 6.74 15.08
CA ASP A 159 0.99 8.12 15.55
C ASP A 159 0.80 8.22 17.07
N ASP A 160 -0.17 7.51 17.64
CA ASP A 160 -0.44 7.49 19.07
C ASP A 160 0.81 7.04 19.88
N TRP A 161 1.66 6.20 19.27
CA TRP A 161 2.86 5.64 19.90
C TRP A 161 4.13 6.48 19.69
N CYS A 162 4.14 7.41 18.73
CA CYS A 162 5.27 8.33 18.53
C CYS A 162 5.48 9.24 19.76
N ALA A 163 4.39 9.71 20.38
CA ALA A 163 4.48 10.63 21.51
C ALA A 163 5.06 10.00 22.79
N PRO A 164 4.57 8.82 23.25
CA PRO A 164 5.20 8.10 24.36
C PRO A 164 6.68 7.78 24.14
N TYR A 165 7.09 7.43 22.92
CA TYR A 165 8.50 7.17 22.60
C TYR A 165 9.34 8.45 22.72
N ALA A 166 8.85 9.56 22.18
CA ALA A 166 9.52 10.86 22.27
C ALA A 166 9.69 11.33 23.73
N ASN A 167 8.75 11.01 24.62
CA ASN A 167 8.84 11.37 26.05
C ASN A 167 10.01 10.69 26.78
N LYS A 168 10.48 9.53 26.29
CA LYS A 168 11.64 8.82 26.85
C LYS A 168 12.99 9.41 26.42
N HIS A 169 13.04 10.17 25.33
CA HIS A 169 14.29 10.60 24.70
C HIS A 169 14.45 12.13 24.79
N PRO A 170 15.63 12.65 25.16
CA PRO A 170 15.89 14.08 25.06
C PRO A 170 15.91 14.51 23.58
N SER A 171 15.41 15.71 23.28
CA SER A 171 15.52 16.36 21.97
C SER A 171 15.09 15.48 20.79
N THR A 172 13.78 15.35 20.60
CA THR A 172 13.18 14.48 19.57
C THR A 172 12.48 15.30 18.50
N VAL A 173 12.59 14.86 17.23
CA VAL A 173 11.74 15.32 16.13
C VAL A 173 10.82 14.16 15.72
N ILE A 174 9.52 14.36 15.82
CA ILE A 174 8.51 13.42 15.30
C ILE A 174 8.16 13.84 13.87
N PHE A 175 8.30 12.92 12.93
CA PHE A 175 7.86 13.09 11.55
C PHE A 175 6.53 12.34 11.34
N SER A 176 5.43 13.09 11.18
CA SER A 176 4.09 12.54 10.94
C SER A 176 3.17 13.58 10.32
N ASP A 177 2.25 13.13 9.45
CA ASP A 177 1.20 13.97 8.88
C ASP A 177 -0.09 14.01 9.75
N ASP A 178 -0.08 13.39 10.94
CA ASP A 178 -1.17 13.50 11.92
C ASP A 178 -0.98 14.71 12.84
N THR A 179 -1.97 15.59 12.85
CA THR A 179 -1.94 16.83 13.64
C THR A 179 -2.34 16.61 15.08
N ASP A 180 -2.96 15.49 15.40
CA ASP A 180 -3.39 15.16 16.76
C ASP A 180 -2.19 14.94 17.69
N LEU A 181 -1.00 14.65 17.12
CA LEU A 181 0.27 14.64 17.86
C LEU A 181 0.54 15.95 18.61
N LEU A 182 0.02 17.09 18.14
CA LEU A 182 0.19 18.38 18.81
C LEU A 182 -0.56 18.46 20.15
N LEU A 183 -1.50 17.55 20.40
CA LEU A 183 -2.35 17.54 21.59
C LEU A 183 -1.74 16.77 22.75
N TYR A 184 -0.70 15.97 22.48
CA TYR A 184 0.06 15.28 23.51
C TYR A 184 0.91 16.26 24.31
N GLU A 185 1.07 15.95 25.59
CA GLU A 185 1.99 16.67 26.46
C GLU A 185 3.40 16.08 26.35
N PHE A 186 4.36 16.96 26.03
CA PHE A 186 5.77 16.61 25.91
C PHE A 186 6.54 17.30 27.04
N PRO A 187 7.06 16.56 28.03
CA PRO A 187 7.89 17.12 29.10
C PRO A 187 9.30 17.50 28.62
N ARG A 188 9.68 17.08 27.41
CA ARG A 188 11.01 17.27 26.81
C ARG A 188 10.91 18.13 25.55
N ASP A 189 12.08 18.50 25.03
CA ASP A 189 12.18 19.29 23.80
C ASP A 189 11.77 18.46 22.58
N VAL A 190 10.51 18.58 22.17
CA VAL A 190 9.93 17.84 21.03
C VAL A 190 9.51 18.80 19.92
N ARG A 191 9.88 18.43 18.69
CA ARG A 191 9.40 19.07 17.46
C ARG A 191 8.49 18.11 16.72
N ILE A 192 7.40 18.62 16.16
CA ILE A 192 6.52 17.84 15.30
C ILE A 192 6.59 18.45 13.90
N ILE A 193 7.00 17.67 12.93
CA ILE A 193 7.22 18.10 11.55
C ILE A 193 6.39 17.20 10.63
N SER A 194 5.51 17.81 9.83
CA SER A 194 4.79 17.07 8.79
C SER A 194 5.74 16.73 7.66
N PHE A 195 5.56 15.57 7.04
CA PHE A 195 6.42 15.13 5.94
C PHE A 195 6.35 16.09 4.74
N ARG A 196 5.21 16.74 4.53
CA ARG A 196 5.07 17.75 3.46
C ARG A 196 5.89 19.02 3.73
N ASP A 197 6.24 19.24 5.00
CA ASP A 197 6.93 20.42 5.52
C ASP A 197 8.41 20.09 5.86
N SER A 198 8.89 18.91 5.42
CA SER A 198 10.28 18.47 5.50
C SER A 198 10.87 18.31 4.09
N GLU A 199 11.39 19.39 3.55
CA GLU A 199 12.13 19.37 2.28
C GLU A 199 13.57 18.99 2.59
N LEU A 200 14.09 17.92 1.99
CA LEU A 200 15.48 17.48 2.20
C LEU A 200 16.40 17.84 1.02
N TRP A 201 15.84 18.33 -0.08
CA TRP A 201 16.56 18.65 -1.31
C TRP A 201 15.83 19.74 -2.11
N PRO A 202 16.58 20.62 -2.84
CA PRO A 202 18.04 20.62 -2.97
C PRO A 202 18.77 21.10 -1.71
N GLU A 203 18.10 21.88 -0.86
CA GLU A 203 18.60 22.31 0.46
C GLU A 203 17.61 21.88 1.53
N PRO A 204 18.06 21.27 2.64
CA PRO A 204 17.16 20.85 3.70
C PRO A 204 16.49 22.03 4.41
N LYS A 205 15.16 22.03 4.45
CA LYS A 205 14.31 23.04 5.09
C LYS A 205 13.17 22.35 5.81
N PHE A 206 12.95 22.79 7.04
CA PHE A 206 11.91 22.22 7.88
C PHE A 206 10.97 23.30 8.39
N LYS A 207 9.68 23.03 8.36
CA LYS A 207 8.66 23.80 9.07
C LYS A 207 7.95 22.88 10.05
N GLY A 208 7.96 23.25 11.33
CA GLY A 208 7.49 22.38 12.39
C GLY A 208 6.91 23.13 13.58
N TYR A 209 6.28 22.37 14.47
CA TYR A 209 5.61 22.86 15.65
C TYR A 209 6.38 22.49 16.90
N TYR A 210 6.36 23.40 17.88
CA TYR A 210 6.84 23.14 19.23
C TYR A 210 5.68 23.39 20.20
N PRO A 211 4.91 22.35 20.58
CA PRO A 211 3.63 22.52 21.31
C PRO A 211 3.74 23.42 22.55
N ALA A 212 4.75 23.22 23.40
CA ALA A 212 4.94 24.03 24.61
C ALA A 212 5.13 25.52 24.30
N ARG A 213 5.89 25.86 23.26
CA ARG A 213 6.07 27.26 22.81
C ARG A 213 4.77 27.85 22.27
N ILE A 214 3.98 27.05 21.55
CA ILE A 214 2.68 27.51 21.02
C ILE A 214 1.72 27.79 22.18
N CYS A 215 1.63 26.89 23.17
CA CYS A 215 0.85 27.12 24.39
C CYS A 215 1.27 28.42 25.09
N GLN A 216 2.57 28.66 25.25
CA GLN A 216 3.10 29.88 25.86
C GLN A 216 2.71 31.14 25.07
N GLN A 217 2.83 31.10 23.73
CA GLN A 217 2.45 32.22 22.86
C GLN A 217 0.95 32.54 22.92
N LEU A 218 0.12 31.51 23.02
CA LEU A 218 -1.34 31.64 23.05
C LEU A 218 -1.89 31.89 24.48
N GLY A 219 -1.06 31.71 25.51
CA GLY A 219 -1.48 31.77 26.91
C GLY A 219 -2.47 30.67 27.26
N LEU A 220 -2.23 29.45 26.78
CA LEU A 220 -3.07 28.27 27.01
C LEU A 220 -2.36 27.26 27.90
N PRO A 221 -3.10 26.50 28.74
CA PRO A 221 -2.52 25.43 29.54
C PRO A 221 -2.06 24.25 28.68
N SER A 222 -2.84 23.91 27.64
CA SER A 222 -2.52 22.88 26.65
C SER A 222 -3.19 23.20 25.31
N LEU A 223 -2.73 22.59 24.22
CA LEU A 223 -3.45 22.68 22.93
C LEU A 223 -4.75 21.87 22.94
N GLY A 224 -4.90 20.96 23.92
CA GLY A 224 -6.11 20.16 24.12
C GLY A 224 -7.37 20.99 24.36
N VAL A 225 -7.31 22.04 25.18
CA VAL A 225 -8.47 22.92 25.44
C VAL A 225 -8.94 23.65 24.18
N TYR A 226 -8.00 24.06 23.33
CA TYR A 226 -8.29 24.71 22.06
C TYR A 226 -8.93 23.73 21.07
N ALA A 227 -8.36 22.53 20.96
CA ALA A 227 -8.83 21.47 20.09
C ALA A 227 -10.22 20.93 20.49
N TYR A 228 -10.51 20.84 21.79
CA TYR A 228 -11.82 20.48 22.32
C TYR A 228 -12.90 21.46 21.82
N LEU A 229 -12.67 22.76 21.98
CA LEU A 229 -13.61 23.78 21.51
C LEU A 229 -13.76 23.79 19.98
N LEU A 230 -12.66 23.57 19.26
CA LEU A 230 -12.68 23.50 17.80
C LEU A 230 -13.50 22.29 17.29
N THR A 231 -13.43 21.17 18.00
CA THR A 231 -14.21 19.98 17.69
C THR A 231 -15.71 20.22 17.90
N ASN A 232 -16.07 20.98 18.94
CA ASN A 232 -17.45 21.33 19.25
C ASN A 232 -18.04 22.39 18.30
N ASP A 233 -17.23 23.35 17.84
CA ASP A 233 -17.65 24.37 16.88
C ASP A 233 -16.53 24.69 15.86
N PRO A 234 -16.45 23.94 14.75
CA PRO A 234 -15.41 24.10 13.74
C PRO A 234 -15.41 25.46 13.05
N HIS A 235 -16.55 26.16 13.04
CA HIS A 235 -16.75 27.43 12.34
C HIS A 235 -16.50 28.66 13.22
N LYS A 236 -16.31 28.46 14.53
CA LYS A 236 -16.07 29.56 15.48
C LYS A 236 -14.83 30.38 15.10
N ALA A 237 -14.95 31.70 15.24
CA ALA A 237 -13.86 32.63 15.01
C ALA A 237 -12.68 32.34 15.95
N GLU A 238 -11.45 32.48 15.43
CA GLU A 238 -10.23 32.08 16.14
C GLU A 238 -9.99 32.85 17.44
N LEU A 239 -10.16 34.17 17.44
CA LEU A 239 -10.03 35.00 18.65
C LEU A 239 -10.98 34.54 19.76
N LYS A 240 -12.23 34.27 19.39
CA LYS A 240 -13.25 33.79 20.34
C LYS A 240 -12.94 32.40 20.88
N LEU A 241 -12.43 31.50 20.04
CA LEU A 241 -11.95 30.19 20.49
C LEU A 241 -10.80 30.31 21.49
N LEU A 242 -9.85 31.22 21.25
CA LEU A 242 -8.72 31.44 22.16
C LEU A 242 -9.17 32.03 23.51
N GLU A 243 -10.11 32.97 23.51
CA GLU A 243 -10.70 33.52 24.73
C GLU A 243 -11.42 32.44 25.54
N GLU A 244 -12.26 31.64 24.89
CA GLU A 244 -12.99 30.55 25.55
C GLU A 244 -12.04 29.43 26.03
N ALA A 245 -11.00 29.10 25.26
CA ALA A 245 -10.04 28.04 25.58
C ALA A 245 -9.32 28.29 26.92
N LYS A 246 -9.09 29.55 27.28
CA LYS A 246 -8.49 29.94 28.57
C LYS A 246 -9.39 29.67 29.78
N CYS A 247 -10.69 29.54 29.54
CA CYS A 247 -11.70 29.39 30.57
C CYS A 247 -12.35 27.99 30.56
N VAL A 248 -11.83 27.05 29.76
CA VAL A 248 -12.35 25.68 29.72
C VAL A 248 -12.14 25.02 31.08
N ASP A 249 -13.21 24.45 31.63
CA ASP A 249 -13.15 23.60 32.81
C ASP A 249 -12.51 22.25 32.45
N THR A 250 -11.22 22.12 32.74
CA THR A 250 -10.46 20.89 32.50
C THR A 250 -10.84 19.76 33.47
N ALA A 251 -11.63 20.02 34.50
CA ALA A 251 -12.17 18.98 35.38
C ALA A 251 -13.51 18.42 34.86
N SER A 252 -14.12 19.04 33.84
CA SER A 252 -15.38 18.58 33.29
C SER A 252 -15.27 17.19 32.65
N GLU A 253 -16.32 16.37 32.82
CA GLU A 253 -16.38 15.02 32.25
C GLU A 253 -16.22 15.03 30.72
N ALA A 254 -16.87 15.99 30.04
CA ALA A 254 -16.80 16.12 28.59
C ALA A 254 -15.38 16.43 28.07
N TYR A 255 -14.64 17.30 28.75
CA TYR A 255 -13.24 17.57 28.39
C TYR A 255 -12.35 16.36 28.67
N ASN A 256 -12.52 15.71 29.83
CA ASN A 256 -11.77 14.50 30.18
C ASN A 256 -12.02 13.37 29.17
N ASP A 257 -13.26 13.19 28.73
CA ASP A 257 -13.63 12.24 27.69
C ASP A 257 -12.99 12.53 26.33
N PHE A 258 -12.79 13.81 26.00
CA PHE A 258 -12.08 14.22 24.80
C PHE A 258 -10.56 14.02 24.92
N ILE A 259 -9.95 14.47 26.02
CA ILE A 259 -8.49 14.54 26.15
C ILE A 259 -7.86 13.18 26.51
N LYS A 260 -8.62 12.24 27.07
CA LYS A 260 -8.09 10.93 27.53
C LYS A 260 -7.33 10.12 26.48
N ARG A 261 -7.56 10.39 25.18
CA ARG A 261 -6.79 9.77 24.09
C ARG A 261 -5.34 10.28 24.05
N TYR A 262 -5.11 11.54 24.39
CA TYR A 262 -3.82 12.23 24.28
C TYR A 262 -3.05 12.26 25.60
N THR A 263 -3.63 11.69 26.67
CA THR A 263 -2.95 11.51 27.94
C THR A 263 -2.14 10.21 27.92
N VAL A 264 -0.82 10.32 27.93
CA VAL A 264 0.08 9.17 28.00
C VAL A 264 0.02 8.57 29.40
N THR A 265 -0.50 7.35 29.55
CA THR A 265 -0.42 6.59 30.82
C THR A 265 0.85 5.74 30.84
N SER A 266 1.59 5.74 31.95
CA SER A 266 2.82 4.96 32.09
C SER A 266 2.64 3.46 31.81
N ASP A 267 1.46 2.90 32.06
CA ASP A 267 1.13 1.49 31.83
C ASP A 267 1.09 1.09 30.33
N SER A 268 0.79 2.05 29.45
CA SER A 268 0.77 1.83 27.99
C SER A 268 2.17 1.63 27.40
N ILE A 269 3.20 2.00 28.15
CA ILE A 269 4.58 2.05 27.68
C ILE A 269 5.35 0.77 28.06
N ASP A 270 5.13 0.21 29.25
CA ASP A 270 5.78 -1.03 29.70
C ASP A 270 5.21 -2.28 29.00
N THR A 271 3.99 -2.17 28.45
CA THR A 271 3.36 -3.20 27.63
C THR A 271 4.01 -3.36 26.24
N PHE A 272 4.76 -2.36 25.75
CA PHE A 272 5.56 -2.46 24.52
C PHE A 272 6.67 -3.52 24.64
N ASP A 273 7.34 -3.58 25.80
CA ASP A 273 8.57 -4.36 25.96
C ASP A 273 8.35 -5.86 26.17
N ILE A 274 7.17 -6.30 26.62
CA ILE A 274 7.01 -7.68 27.10
C ILE A 274 6.20 -8.58 26.16
N GLN A 275 5.12 -8.08 25.56
CA GLN A 275 4.22 -8.92 24.73
C GLN A 275 4.45 -8.78 23.22
N TRP A 276 5.03 -7.67 22.77
CA TRP A 276 5.26 -7.38 21.35
C TRP A 276 6.73 -7.44 20.95
N ALA A 277 7.65 -7.72 21.88
CA ALA A 277 9.06 -7.89 21.59
C ALA A 277 9.39 -9.17 20.79
N ASP A 278 8.42 -10.09 20.57
CA ASP A 278 8.65 -11.24 19.69
C ASP A 278 8.87 -10.74 18.25
N ALA A 279 10.06 -11.03 17.72
CA ALA A 279 10.44 -10.69 16.36
C ALA A 279 9.45 -11.21 15.29
N SER A 280 8.68 -12.26 15.59
CA SER A 280 7.66 -12.81 14.69
C SER A 280 6.45 -11.89 14.53
N LEU A 281 6.05 -11.16 15.59
CA LEU A 281 4.95 -10.19 15.57
C LEU A 281 5.37 -8.86 14.94
N GLN A 282 6.63 -8.49 15.11
CA GLN A 282 7.22 -7.30 14.49
C GLN A 282 7.26 -7.40 12.96
N ARG A 283 7.03 -8.59 12.38
CA ARG A 283 6.99 -8.81 10.92
C ARG A 283 5.62 -8.79 10.26
N LEU A 284 4.56 -8.60 11.04
CA LEU A 284 3.21 -8.69 10.52
C LEU A 284 2.82 -7.46 9.68
N ASP A 285 2.04 -7.73 8.64
CA ASP A 285 1.25 -6.70 7.96
C ASP A 285 0.17 -6.19 8.93
N VAL A 286 -0.13 -4.89 8.86
CA VAL A 286 -1.12 -4.23 9.73
C VAL A 286 -2.46 -4.96 9.80
N ARG A 287 -2.96 -5.52 8.69
CA ARG A 287 -4.26 -6.20 8.66
C ARG A 287 -4.23 -7.55 9.33
N VAL A 288 -3.12 -8.27 9.17
CA VAL A 288 -2.91 -9.55 9.86
C VAL A 288 -2.69 -9.30 11.35
N SER A 289 -1.83 -8.33 11.69
CA SER A 289 -1.59 -7.90 13.07
C SER A 289 -2.89 -7.52 13.79
N GLU A 290 -3.80 -6.80 13.12
CA GLU A 290 -5.08 -6.40 13.69
C GLU A 290 -5.99 -7.60 13.99
N VAL A 291 -6.02 -8.60 13.11
CA VAL A 291 -6.77 -9.84 13.31
C VAL A 291 -6.15 -10.66 14.44
N VAL A 292 -4.82 -10.83 14.45
CA VAL A 292 -4.07 -11.52 15.51
C VAL A 292 -4.36 -10.87 16.86
N HIS A 293 -4.28 -9.54 16.95
CA HIS A 293 -4.59 -8.81 18.18
C HIS A 293 -6.04 -9.04 18.64
N GLN A 294 -7.02 -9.00 17.74
CA GLN A 294 -8.42 -9.30 18.09
C GLN A 294 -8.62 -10.75 18.56
N CYS A 295 -7.97 -11.72 17.91
CA CYS A 295 -8.04 -13.13 18.27
C CYS A 295 -7.41 -13.41 19.63
N LEU A 296 -6.21 -12.88 19.91
CA LEU A 296 -5.51 -13.03 21.18
C LEU A 296 -6.33 -12.43 22.34
N ASN A 297 -6.96 -11.28 22.11
CA ASN A 297 -7.87 -10.65 23.07
C ASN A 297 -9.28 -11.27 23.11
N SER A 298 -9.50 -12.42 22.44
CA SER A 298 -10.77 -13.15 22.45
C SER A 298 -11.99 -12.29 22.07
N VAL A 299 -11.82 -11.37 21.11
CA VAL A 299 -12.92 -10.59 20.56
C VAL A 299 -13.96 -11.55 19.95
N PRO A 300 -15.26 -11.47 20.29
CA PRO A 300 -16.24 -12.48 19.88
C PRO A 300 -16.44 -12.65 18.37
N ALA A 301 -16.29 -11.56 17.60
CA ALA A 301 -16.42 -11.56 16.16
C ALA A 301 -15.33 -10.67 15.54
N PRO A 302 -14.07 -11.16 15.47
CA PRO A 302 -12.94 -10.41 14.94
C PRO A 302 -13.24 -9.93 13.52
N VAL A 303 -12.80 -8.72 13.20
CA VAL A 303 -13.00 -8.10 11.88
C VAL A 303 -11.67 -8.03 11.15
N ALA A 304 -11.61 -8.63 9.97
CA ALA A 304 -10.49 -8.52 9.05
C ALA A 304 -10.78 -7.44 8.01
N TYR A 305 -10.07 -6.32 8.09
CA TYR A 305 -10.18 -5.23 7.11
C TYR A 305 -9.27 -5.48 5.92
N LEU A 306 -9.81 -6.13 4.89
CA LEU A 306 -9.05 -6.42 3.68
C LEU A 306 -8.61 -5.12 2.98
N PRO A 307 -7.40 -5.08 2.39
CA PRO A 307 -6.94 -3.93 1.62
C PRO A 307 -7.93 -3.53 0.51
N PHE A 308 -8.07 -2.22 0.30
CA PHE A 308 -8.91 -1.71 -0.78
C PHE A 308 -8.24 -1.98 -2.13
N LEU A 309 -8.84 -2.77 -3.00
CA LEU A 309 -8.32 -3.06 -4.34
C LEU A 309 -9.04 -2.21 -5.39
N VAL A 310 -8.31 -1.65 -6.35
CA VAL A 310 -8.91 -0.95 -7.49
C VAL A 310 -9.42 -1.97 -8.49
N GLU A 311 -10.73 -2.13 -8.57
CA GLU A 311 -11.39 -3.15 -9.38
C GLU A 311 -12.66 -2.63 -10.08
N ASP A 312 -13.13 -3.32 -11.11
CA ASP A 312 -14.40 -2.97 -11.77
C ASP A 312 -15.62 -3.37 -10.91
N LYS A 313 -16.38 -2.37 -10.46
CA LYS A 313 -17.62 -2.55 -9.67
C LYS A 313 -18.69 -3.41 -10.34
N HIS A 314 -18.66 -3.54 -11.67
CA HIS A 314 -19.63 -4.33 -12.42
C HIS A 314 -19.30 -5.84 -12.43
N ARG A 315 -18.17 -6.24 -11.83
CA ARG A 315 -17.72 -7.63 -11.70
C ARG A 315 -17.82 -8.11 -10.25
N SER A 316 -17.74 -9.43 -10.06
CA SER A 316 -17.59 -10.07 -8.75
C SER A 316 -16.40 -9.49 -7.98
N SER A 317 -16.41 -9.57 -6.66
CA SER A 317 -15.31 -9.07 -5.82
C SER A 317 -14.02 -9.80 -6.16
N ALA A 318 -12.93 -9.07 -6.37
CA ALA A 318 -11.59 -9.65 -6.50
C ALA A 318 -11.23 -10.49 -5.27
N TRP A 319 -11.73 -10.10 -4.09
CA TRP A 319 -11.55 -10.84 -2.84
C TRP A 319 -12.27 -12.19 -2.78
N ASN A 320 -13.05 -12.57 -3.79
CA ASN A 320 -13.48 -13.97 -3.92
C ASN A 320 -12.27 -14.90 -4.12
N VAL A 321 -11.25 -14.42 -4.87
CA VAL A 321 -10.01 -15.16 -5.07
C VAL A 321 -9.31 -15.36 -3.72
N GLY A 322 -8.94 -16.61 -3.44
CA GLY A 322 -8.22 -16.99 -2.22
C GLY A 322 -9.02 -16.83 -0.93
N GLN A 323 -10.35 -16.83 -0.98
CA GLN A 323 -11.21 -16.77 0.22
C GLN A 323 -10.95 -17.95 1.16
N ASP A 324 -10.80 -19.16 0.61
CA ASP A 324 -10.60 -20.38 1.41
C ASP A 324 -9.23 -20.38 2.12
N LEU A 325 -8.18 -19.88 1.46
CA LEU A 325 -6.88 -19.66 2.11
C LEU A 325 -6.98 -18.71 3.30
N ARG A 326 -7.79 -17.65 3.18
CA ARG A 326 -8.04 -16.74 4.31
C ARG A 326 -8.85 -17.42 5.42
N ALA A 327 -9.84 -18.24 5.07
CA ALA A 327 -10.57 -19.06 6.05
C ALA A 327 -9.63 -19.99 6.84
N VAL A 328 -8.67 -20.65 6.17
CA VAL A 328 -7.61 -21.43 6.84
C VAL A 328 -6.76 -20.52 7.73
N SER A 329 -6.32 -19.37 7.20
CA SER A 329 -5.49 -18.40 7.93
C SER A 329 -6.15 -17.92 9.22
N TYR A 330 -7.45 -17.63 9.17
CA TYR A 330 -8.23 -17.24 10.33
C TYR A 330 -8.45 -18.41 11.30
N SER A 331 -8.69 -19.62 10.78
CA SER A 331 -8.90 -20.83 11.60
C SER A 331 -7.65 -21.25 12.37
N LEU A 332 -6.45 -20.87 11.90
CA LEU A 332 -5.22 -21.01 12.67
C LEU A 332 -5.20 -20.05 13.88
N LEU A 333 -5.75 -18.84 13.76
CA LEU A 333 -5.63 -17.80 14.79
C LEU A 333 -6.81 -17.73 15.75
N ALA A 334 -8.02 -17.93 15.24
CA ALA A 334 -9.26 -17.74 15.96
C ALA A 334 -9.63 -19.00 16.76
N LYS A 335 -10.36 -18.81 17.86
CA LYS A 335 -10.84 -19.94 18.68
C LYS A 335 -11.93 -20.73 17.95
N ASN A 336 -12.01 -22.04 18.19
CA ASN A 336 -13.06 -22.89 17.63
C ASN A 336 -14.47 -22.32 17.90
N GLY A 337 -15.35 -22.39 16.91
CA GLY A 337 -16.71 -21.87 16.99
C GLY A 337 -16.84 -20.34 16.85
N THR A 338 -15.74 -19.59 16.73
CA THR A 338 -15.80 -18.15 16.41
C THR A 338 -15.95 -17.91 14.92
N LYS A 339 -16.49 -16.75 14.54
CA LYS A 339 -16.58 -16.31 13.15
C LYS A 339 -15.70 -15.08 12.96
N VAL A 340 -14.99 -15.03 11.83
CA VAL A 340 -14.26 -13.83 11.41
C VAL A 340 -15.06 -13.11 10.35
N ARG A 341 -15.07 -11.78 10.43
CA ARG A 341 -15.85 -10.89 9.59
C ARG A 341 -14.93 -10.14 8.63
N GLU A 342 -15.03 -10.41 7.33
CA GLU A 342 -14.26 -9.67 6.32
C GLU A 342 -14.97 -8.38 5.93
N HIS A 343 -14.32 -7.24 6.17
CA HIS A 343 -14.76 -5.95 5.66
C HIS A 343 -14.20 -5.74 4.25
N ARG A 344 -15.01 -6.03 3.23
CA ARG A 344 -14.60 -6.09 1.82
C ARG A 344 -15.70 -5.61 0.88
N ARG A 345 -15.38 -5.39 -0.40
CA ARG A 345 -16.39 -5.05 -1.40
C ARG A 345 -17.33 -6.24 -1.64
N LYS A 346 -18.64 -5.97 -1.63
CA LYS A 346 -19.70 -6.87 -2.11
C LYS A 346 -20.63 -6.08 -3.03
N ALA A 347 -20.70 -6.50 -4.29
CA ALA A 347 -21.36 -5.72 -5.35
C ALA A 347 -20.80 -4.28 -5.40
N GLN A 348 -21.64 -3.25 -5.30
CA GLN A 348 -21.19 -1.86 -5.43
C GLN A 348 -20.83 -1.17 -4.10
N ARG A 349 -20.94 -1.88 -2.96
CA ARG A 349 -20.69 -1.32 -1.62
C ARG A 349 -19.60 -2.11 -0.90
N VAL A 350 -18.97 -1.47 0.08
CA VAL A 350 -18.13 -2.16 1.05
C VAL A 350 -19.03 -2.60 2.20
N THR A 351 -18.90 -3.85 2.61
CA THR A 351 -19.71 -4.42 3.69
C THR A 351 -18.93 -5.50 4.41
N THR A 352 -19.52 -5.99 5.48
CA THR A 352 -18.97 -7.10 6.25
C THR A 352 -19.54 -8.43 5.76
N GLN A 353 -18.68 -9.43 5.58
CA GLN A 353 -19.06 -10.79 5.23
C GLN A 353 -18.50 -11.77 6.27
N ASP A 354 -19.36 -12.63 6.81
CA ASP A 354 -18.94 -13.70 7.70
C ASP A 354 -18.16 -14.76 6.92
N VAL A 355 -17.03 -15.15 7.47
CA VAL A 355 -16.23 -16.31 7.07
C VAL A 355 -16.37 -17.35 8.17
N GLN A 356 -16.82 -18.54 7.80
CA GLN A 356 -16.94 -19.67 8.72
C GLN A 356 -15.55 -20.28 8.92
N MET A 357 -15.19 -20.51 10.19
CA MET A 357 -13.94 -21.18 10.53
C MET A 357 -14.09 -22.68 10.42
N TYR A 358 -12.99 -23.34 10.08
CA TYR A 358 -12.90 -24.80 10.04
C TYR A 358 -12.82 -25.36 11.46
N GLU A 359 -13.56 -26.43 11.72
CA GLU A 359 -13.38 -27.22 12.94
C GLU A 359 -12.06 -27.98 12.90
N SER A 360 -11.51 -28.36 14.06
CA SER A 360 -10.14 -28.93 14.17
C SER A 360 -9.83 -30.06 13.17
N VAL A 361 -10.76 -31.01 12.98
CA VAL A 361 -10.58 -32.14 12.04
C VAL A 361 -10.59 -31.68 10.59
N GLU A 362 -11.51 -30.78 10.23
CA GLU A 362 -11.64 -30.24 8.88
C GLU A 362 -10.45 -29.32 8.55
N LEU A 363 -10.00 -28.53 9.52
CA LEU A 363 -8.81 -27.70 9.41
C LEU A 363 -7.57 -28.55 9.12
N GLN A 364 -7.39 -29.66 9.84
CA GLN A 364 -6.28 -30.58 9.60
C GLN A 364 -6.29 -31.13 8.17
N ALA A 365 -7.45 -31.63 7.69
CA ALA A 365 -7.59 -32.17 6.33
C ALA A 365 -7.38 -31.10 5.26
N THR A 366 -7.89 -29.88 5.51
CA THR A 366 -7.76 -28.74 4.59
C THR A 366 -6.32 -28.25 4.52
N LEU A 367 -5.62 -28.16 5.66
CA LEU A 367 -4.19 -27.81 5.71
C LEU A 367 -3.34 -28.84 4.98
N GLN A 368 -3.59 -30.13 5.16
CA GLN A 368 -2.91 -31.19 4.43
C GLN A 368 -3.09 -31.00 2.91
N THR A 369 -4.32 -30.77 2.47
CA THR A 369 -4.64 -30.54 1.04
C THR A 369 -3.88 -29.34 0.47
N TYR A 370 -3.84 -28.21 1.19
CA TYR A 370 -3.09 -27.03 0.74
C TYR A 370 -1.59 -27.24 0.77
N MET A 371 -1.06 -27.90 1.80
CA MET A 371 0.36 -28.23 1.88
C MET A 371 0.79 -29.11 0.70
N ASP A 372 0.03 -30.16 0.39
CA ASP A 372 0.33 -31.06 -0.74
C ASP A 372 0.22 -30.34 -2.09
N SER A 373 -0.80 -29.49 -2.26
CA SER A 373 -0.99 -28.66 -3.45
C SER A 373 0.17 -27.67 -3.66
N ILE A 374 0.57 -26.95 -2.61
CA ILE A 374 1.66 -25.97 -2.67
C ILE A 374 3.00 -26.66 -2.95
N ARG A 375 3.27 -27.81 -2.32
CA ARG A 375 4.48 -28.60 -2.62
C ARG A 375 4.51 -29.09 -4.05
N SER A 376 3.41 -29.69 -4.51
CA SER A 376 3.29 -30.15 -5.89
C SER A 376 3.50 -29.00 -6.88
N TRP A 377 3.05 -27.80 -6.53
CA TRP A 377 3.30 -26.59 -7.31
C TRP A 377 4.77 -26.16 -7.33
N ILE A 378 5.44 -26.18 -6.18
CA ILE A 378 6.87 -25.86 -6.07
C ILE A 378 7.70 -26.87 -6.87
N ASP A 379 7.40 -28.16 -6.73
CA ASP A 379 8.08 -29.22 -7.48
C ASP A 379 7.87 -29.04 -8.99
N TRP A 380 6.62 -28.83 -9.41
CA TRP A 380 6.26 -28.60 -10.82
C TRP A 380 6.96 -27.37 -11.42
N THR A 381 7.02 -26.26 -10.69
CA THR A 381 7.73 -25.05 -11.14
C THR A 381 9.25 -25.23 -11.17
N THR A 382 9.80 -25.99 -10.23
CA THR A 382 11.24 -26.30 -10.17
C THR A 382 11.67 -27.18 -11.34
N GLU A 383 10.94 -28.25 -11.62
CA GLU A 383 11.19 -29.15 -12.76
C GLU A 383 11.19 -28.41 -14.11
N ARG A 384 10.30 -27.41 -14.24
CA ARG A 384 10.14 -26.57 -15.44
C ARG A 384 11.04 -25.35 -15.47
N GLN A 385 11.88 -25.17 -14.45
CA GLN A 385 12.80 -24.03 -14.34
C GLN A 385 12.07 -22.68 -14.46
N VAL A 386 10.85 -22.59 -13.92
CA VAL A 386 10.06 -21.36 -13.94
C VAL A 386 10.83 -20.28 -13.17
N PRO A 387 10.99 -19.06 -13.74
CA PRO A 387 11.64 -17.97 -13.03
C PRO A 387 10.97 -17.68 -11.69
N GLN A 388 11.76 -17.49 -10.63
CA GLN A 388 11.23 -17.27 -9.27
C GLN A 388 10.21 -16.14 -9.18
N THR A 389 10.38 -15.09 -9.99
CA THR A 389 9.46 -13.95 -10.07
C THR A 389 8.08 -14.29 -10.65
N LEU A 390 7.90 -15.48 -11.25
CA LEU A 390 6.67 -15.96 -11.87
C LEU A 390 6.01 -17.13 -11.12
N VAL A 391 6.72 -17.84 -10.25
CA VAL A 391 6.21 -18.99 -9.49
C VAL A 391 4.88 -18.68 -8.79
N TRP A 392 4.86 -17.63 -7.96
CA TRP A 392 3.67 -17.26 -7.19
C TRP A 392 2.61 -16.49 -7.99
N PRO A 393 2.97 -15.60 -8.93
CA PRO A 393 1.98 -15.03 -9.84
C PRO A 393 1.23 -16.09 -10.66
N LEU A 394 1.91 -17.15 -11.12
CA LEU A 394 1.26 -18.27 -11.80
C LEU A 394 0.35 -19.08 -10.87
N TYR A 395 0.72 -19.27 -9.60
CA TYR A 395 -0.17 -19.88 -8.60
C TYR A 395 -1.41 -19.01 -8.35
N ALA A 396 -1.25 -17.69 -8.29
CA ALA A 396 -2.39 -16.78 -8.17
C ALA A 396 -3.27 -16.78 -9.43
N VAL A 397 -2.69 -17.02 -10.62
CA VAL A 397 -3.46 -17.27 -11.85
C VAL A 397 -4.27 -18.56 -11.73
N SER A 398 -3.71 -19.66 -11.21
CA SER A 398 -4.47 -20.90 -11.04
C SER A 398 -5.65 -20.74 -10.07
N MET A 399 -5.48 -19.94 -9.01
CA MET A 399 -6.56 -19.61 -8.07
C MET A 399 -7.65 -18.72 -8.66
N LEU A 400 -7.30 -17.78 -9.55
CA LEU A 400 -8.28 -16.82 -10.06
C LEU A 400 -9.14 -17.38 -11.20
N LEU A 401 -8.65 -18.36 -11.98
CA LEU A 401 -9.37 -18.87 -13.15
C LEU A 401 -10.77 -19.43 -12.82
N PRO A 402 -10.95 -20.24 -11.77
CA PRO A 402 -12.27 -20.76 -11.40
C PRO A 402 -13.26 -19.66 -10.96
N GLU A 403 -12.75 -18.52 -10.48
CA GLU A 403 -13.56 -17.39 -10.00
C GLU A 403 -14.07 -16.48 -11.13
N LEU A 404 -13.54 -16.65 -12.36
CA LEU A 404 -13.88 -15.83 -13.50
C LEU A 404 -15.03 -16.43 -14.31
N LYS A 405 -16.07 -15.63 -14.53
CA LYS A 405 -17.17 -15.98 -15.46
C LYS A 405 -16.70 -16.16 -16.91
N THR A 406 -15.63 -15.46 -17.29
CA THR A 406 -15.05 -15.52 -18.63
C THR A 406 -13.55 -15.64 -18.48
N PRO A 407 -12.94 -16.74 -18.94
CA PRO A 407 -11.50 -16.90 -18.84
C PRO A 407 -10.79 -15.86 -19.72
N PRO A 408 -9.64 -15.32 -19.26
CA PRO A 408 -8.84 -14.41 -20.05
C PRO A 408 -8.10 -15.14 -21.17
N PHE A 409 -7.64 -14.41 -22.17
CA PHE A 409 -6.70 -14.94 -23.18
C PHE A 409 -5.28 -15.01 -22.60
N PHE A 410 -4.44 -15.91 -23.12
CA PHE A 410 -3.02 -15.97 -22.73
C PHE A 410 -2.29 -14.64 -22.96
N THR A 411 -2.62 -13.93 -24.04
CA THR A 411 -2.08 -12.59 -24.30
C THR A 411 -2.40 -11.58 -23.20
N GLN A 412 -3.59 -11.68 -22.59
CA GLN A 412 -4.00 -10.82 -21.48
C GLN A 412 -3.25 -11.19 -20.19
N LEU A 413 -3.06 -12.48 -19.92
CA LEU A 413 -2.29 -12.95 -18.77
C LEU A 413 -0.80 -12.59 -18.91
N CYS A 414 -0.20 -12.74 -20.09
CA CYS A 414 1.17 -12.29 -20.33
C CYS A 414 1.34 -10.79 -20.10
N ARG A 415 0.38 -9.98 -20.56
CA ARG A 415 0.38 -8.53 -20.28
C ARG A 415 0.27 -8.26 -18.78
N LEU A 416 -0.59 -8.97 -18.08
CA LEU A 416 -0.74 -8.87 -16.64
C LEU A 416 0.60 -9.15 -15.93
N LEU A 417 1.23 -10.30 -16.20
CA LEU A 417 2.49 -10.70 -15.56
C LEU A 417 3.67 -9.78 -15.93
N SER A 418 3.65 -9.17 -17.11
CA SER A 418 4.66 -8.19 -17.55
C SER A 418 4.34 -6.74 -17.14
N ALA A 419 3.26 -6.50 -16.40
CA ALA A 419 2.75 -5.16 -16.09
C ALA A 419 2.52 -4.27 -17.35
N ASP A 420 2.26 -4.88 -18.50
CA ASP A 420 1.97 -4.18 -19.74
C ASP A 420 0.51 -3.72 -19.76
N PHE A 421 0.27 -2.58 -19.13
CA PHE A 421 -1.07 -2.00 -19.01
C PHE A 421 -1.66 -1.66 -20.38
N ASP A 422 -2.78 -2.32 -20.71
CA ASP A 422 -3.45 -2.17 -22.00
C ASP A 422 -4.58 -1.13 -22.02
N ASN A 423 -4.70 -0.33 -20.95
CA ASN A 423 -5.72 0.70 -20.79
C ASN A 423 -7.14 0.14 -20.78
N THR A 424 -7.35 -1.01 -20.15
CA THR A 424 -8.69 -1.62 -20.01
C THR A 424 -9.07 -1.87 -18.56
N TRP A 425 -10.38 -1.80 -18.28
CA TRP A 425 -10.94 -2.23 -16.99
C TRP A 425 -10.73 -3.72 -16.73
N ASN A 426 -10.63 -4.53 -17.79
CA ASN A 426 -10.31 -5.94 -17.66
C ASN A 426 -8.92 -6.14 -17.03
N PHE A 427 -7.91 -5.43 -17.50
CA PHE A 427 -6.57 -5.48 -16.90
C PHE A 427 -6.59 -5.03 -15.44
N VAL A 428 -7.25 -3.90 -15.13
CA VAL A 428 -7.37 -3.39 -13.75
C VAL A 428 -8.00 -4.43 -12.84
N HIS A 429 -9.11 -5.04 -13.27
CA HIS A 429 -9.79 -6.04 -12.47
C HIS A 429 -8.99 -7.35 -12.32
N LEU A 430 -8.34 -7.85 -13.38
CA LEU A 430 -7.46 -9.01 -13.28
C LEU A 430 -6.26 -8.75 -12.36
N THR A 431 -5.73 -7.51 -12.35
CA THR A 431 -4.70 -7.09 -11.40
C THR A 431 -5.19 -7.18 -9.96
N ALA A 432 -6.41 -6.71 -9.69
CA ALA A 432 -7.01 -6.84 -8.36
C ALA A 432 -7.22 -8.31 -7.96
N CYS A 433 -7.71 -9.18 -8.86
CA CYS A 433 -7.84 -10.62 -8.59
C CYS A 433 -6.49 -11.27 -8.27
N LEU A 434 -5.46 -10.95 -9.04
CA LEU A 434 -4.10 -11.44 -8.80
C LEU A 434 -3.59 -10.99 -7.42
N HIS A 435 -3.77 -9.71 -7.08
CA HIS A 435 -3.39 -9.17 -5.76
C HIS A 435 -4.15 -9.85 -4.62
N ALA A 436 -5.44 -10.12 -4.78
CA ALA A 436 -6.24 -10.80 -3.77
C ALA A 436 -5.70 -12.21 -3.49
N GLY A 437 -5.41 -12.99 -4.53
CA GLY A 437 -4.81 -14.32 -4.39
C GLY A 437 -3.43 -14.30 -3.74
N LEU A 438 -2.53 -13.43 -4.22
CA LEU A 438 -1.20 -13.28 -3.64
C LEU A 438 -1.25 -12.83 -2.18
N TYR A 439 -2.11 -11.86 -1.85
CA TYR A 439 -2.24 -11.37 -0.49
C TYR A 439 -2.86 -12.42 0.45
N SER A 440 -3.80 -13.25 -0.02
CA SER A 440 -4.30 -14.41 0.74
C SER A 440 -3.19 -15.39 1.12
N LEU A 441 -2.23 -15.65 0.22
CA LEU A 441 -1.04 -16.46 0.54
C LEU A 441 -0.15 -15.79 1.60
N ARG A 442 0.01 -14.46 1.52
CA ARG A 442 0.74 -13.69 2.55
C ARG A 442 0.06 -13.80 3.91
N MET A 443 -1.27 -13.68 3.95
CA MET A 443 -2.04 -13.86 5.19
C MET A 443 -1.83 -15.25 5.78
N LEU A 444 -1.87 -16.31 4.95
CA LEU A 444 -1.62 -17.67 5.40
C LEU A 444 -0.21 -17.85 5.96
N THR A 445 0.79 -17.30 5.26
CA THR A 445 2.19 -17.34 5.70
C THR A 445 2.36 -16.68 7.07
N GLN A 446 1.85 -15.46 7.23
CA GLN A 446 1.96 -14.70 8.48
C GLN A 446 1.14 -15.34 9.62
N SER A 447 -0.07 -15.84 9.34
CA SER A 447 -0.85 -16.62 10.31
C SER A 447 -0.14 -17.89 10.75
N ALA A 448 0.52 -18.60 9.83
CA ALA A 448 1.32 -19.79 10.16
C ALA A 448 2.51 -19.42 11.05
N THR A 449 3.22 -18.32 10.77
CA THR A 449 4.31 -17.81 11.61
C THR A 449 3.83 -17.53 13.04
N VAL A 450 2.70 -16.84 13.19
CA VAL A 450 2.11 -16.54 14.52
C VAL A 450 1.69 -17.83 15.21
N TRP A 451 1.01 -18.74 14.49
CA TRP A 451 0.57 -20.01 15.06
C TRP A 451 1.76 -20.83 15.58
N LEU A 452 2.83 -20.96 14.79
CA LEU A 452 4.05 -21.65 15.21
C LEU A 452 4.68 -20.99 16.42
N THR A 453 4.64 -19.65 16.48
CA THR A 453 5.17 -18.91 17.63
C THR A 453 4.41 -19.20 18.92
N LEU A 454 3.08 -19.26 18.84
CA LEU A 454 2.21 -19.51 20.00
C LEU A 454 2.16 -20.99 20.41
N ASN A 455 2.61 -21.90 19.54
CA ASN A 455 2.51 -23.35 19.73
C ASN A 455 3.88 -24.06 19.72
N LYS A 456 4.98 -23.35 20.02
CA LYS A 456 6.37 -23.90 20.01
C LYS A 456 6.52 -25.19 20.84
N ASP A 457 5.83 -25.27 21.99
CA ASP A 457 5.91 -26.39 22.93
C ASP A 457 4.72 -27.36 22.84
N ASN A 458 3.90 -27.26 21.79
CA ASN A 458 2.64 -27.99 21.68
C ASN A 458 2.81 -29.32 20.93
N THR A 459 2.14 -30.39 21.39
CA THR A 459 2.05 -31.69 20.69
C THR A 459 0.91 -31.75 19.67
N SER A 460 0.51 -30.60 19.11
CA SER A 460 -0.61 -30.51 18.16
C SER A 460 -0.31 -31.27 16.87
N ARG A 461 -1.30 -32.01 16.37
CA ARG A 461 -1.23 -32.70 15.07
C ARG A 461 -1.08 -31.73 13.88
N LEU A 462 -1.38 -30.45 14.09
CA LEU A 462 -1.20 -29.41 13.08
C LEU A 462 0.26 -28.97 12.94
N LEU A 463 1.10 -29.18 13.97
CA LEU A 463 2.48 -28.68 14.00
C LEU A 463 3.31 -29.07 12.76
N PRO A 464 3.40 -30.35 12.35
CA PRO A 464 4.17 -30.70 11.15
C PRO A 464 3.59 -30.06 9.87
N LEU A 465 2.26 -29.96 9.76
CA LEU A 465 1.60 -29.38 8.60
C LEU A 465 1.87 -27.88 8.48
N VAL A 466 1.70 -27.14 9.57
CA VAL A 466 1.92 -25.69 9.59
C VAL A 466 3.40 -25.36 9.43
N THR A 467 4.30 -26.14 10.03
CA THR A 467 5.76 -25.96 9.89
C THR A 467 6.18 -26.10 8.43
N GLN A 468 5.66 -27.14 7.77
CA GLN A 468 5.98 -27.41 6.39
C GLN A 468 5.38 -26.36 5.45
N LEU A 469 4.10 -26.06 5.60
CA LEU A 469 3.42 -25.01 4.84
C LEU A 469 4.14 -23.67 4.97
N HIS A 470 4.55 -23.31 6.19
CA HIS A 470 5.34 -22.10 6.45
C HIS A 470 6.67 -22.12 5.70
N THR A 471 7.37 -23.26 5.68
CA THR A 471 8.64 -23.45 4.96
C THR A 471 8.46 -23.27 3.45
N ASP A 472 7.45 -23.93 2.88
CA ASP A 472 7.18 -23.88 1.44
C ASP A 472 6.81 -22.47 0.97
N LEU A 473 6.10 -21.72 1.82
CA LEU A 473 5.72 -20.32 1.57
C LEU A 473 6.86 -19.30 1.81
N GLN A 474 8.02 -19.68 2.34
CA GLN A 474 9.14 -18.74 2.56
C GLN A 474 9.68 -18.16 1.25
N SER A 475 9.50 -18.88 0.14
CA SER A 475 9.92 -18.42 -1.19
C SER A 475 8.97 -17.38 -1.80
N LEU A 476 7.88 -17.02 -1.10
CA LEU A 476 6.94 -15.98 -1.52
C LEU A 476 7.64 -14.61 -1.50
N GLY A 477 7.81 -14.04 -2.69
CA GLY A 477 8.45 -12.73 -2.87
C GLY A 477 7.78 -11.58 -2.11
N SER A 478 8.47 -10.45 -2.03
CA SER A 478 7.98 -9.24 -1.34
C SER A 478 6.82 -8.57 -2.08
N ILE A 479 6.13 -7.64 -1.41
CA ILE A 479 5.09 -6.84 -2.08
C ILE A 479 5.67 -6.05 -3.28
N ALA A 480 6.89 -5.53 -3.14
CA ALA A 480 7.54 -4.75 -4.19
C ALA A 480 7.83 -5.57 -5.46
N GLU A 481 8.10 -6.87 -5.30
CA GLU A 481 8.37 -7.79 -6.40
C GLU A 481 7.10 -8.27 -7.08
N LEU A 482 6.11 -8.68 -6.29
CA LEU A 482 4.93 -9.40 -6.76
C LEU A 482 3.76 -8.49 -7.16
N PHE A 483 3.57 -7.36 -6.48
CA PHE A 483 2.39 -6.51 -6.67
C PHE A 483 2.67 -5.42 -7.71
N LEU A 484 1.70 -5.26 -8.61
CA LEU A 484 1.77 -4.37 -9.77
C LEU A 484 0.84 -3.18 -9.60
N VAL A 485 1.21 -2.03 -10.15
CA VAL A 485 0.37 -0.84 -10.23
C VAL A 485 -0.04 -0.62 -11.70
N PRO A 486 -1.34 -0.63 -12.04
CA PRO A 486 -1.78 -0.42 -13.43
C PRO A 486 -1.23 0.87 -14.02
N GLY A 487 -0.44 0.76 -15.10
CA GLY A 487 0.21 1.91 -15.74
C GLY A 487 1.65 2.18 -15.28
N GLN A 488 2.24 1.31 -14.45
CA GLN A 488 3.67 1.31 -14.15
C GLN A 488 4.53 0.92 -15.35
N ALA A 489 5.87 0.95 -15.18
CA ALA A 489 6.78 0.48 -16.22
C ALA A 489 6.65 -1.03 -16.46
N LYS A 490 6.76 -1.43 -17.72
CA LYS A 490 6.71 -2.84 -18.13
C LYS A 490 7.90 -3.61 -17.55
N LYS A 491 7.66 -4.83 -17.10
CA LYS A 491 8.66 -5.82 -16.72
C LYS A 491 8.97 -6.70 -17.93
N SER A 492 10.23 -7.01 -18.16
CA SER A 492 10.63 -7.95 -19.22
C SER A 492 10.36 -9.38 -18.75
N ILE A 493 9.62 -10.15 -19.56
CA ILE A 493 9.52 -11.61 -19.45
C ILE A 493 10.48 -12.18 -20.50
N ARG A 494 11.49 -12.94 -20.06
CA ARG A 494 12.54 -13.44 -20.95
C ARG A 494 12.08 -14.57 -21.85
N ASP A 495 11.20 -15.43 -21.34
CA ASP A 495 10.72 -16.63 -22.02
C ASP A 495 9.19 -16.62 -22.12
N HIS A 496 8.69 -16.12 -23.24
CA HIS A 496 7.24 -16.07 -23.49
C HIS A 496 6.66 -17.44 -23.80
N ASP A 497 7.40 -18.31 -24.47
CA ASP A 497 6.91 -19.63 -24.89
C ASP A 497 6.71 -20.52 -23.67
N LEU A 498 7.69 -20.55 -22.75
CA LEU A 498 7.55 -21.23 -21.45
C LEU A 498 6.31 -20.74 -20.69
N VAL A 499 6.05 -19.43 -20.66
CA VAL A 499 4.88 -18.88 -19.95
C VAL A 499 3.56 -19.32 -20.60
N TYR A 500 3.51 -19.41 -21.93
CA TYR A 500 2.33 -19.90 -22.65
C TYR A 500 2.08 -21.39 -22.41
N GLU A 501 3.13 -22.21 -22.38
CA GLU A 501 3.05 -23.64 -22.05
C GLU A 501 2.51 -23.84 -20.62
N ASN A 502 3.06 -23.10 -19.66
CA ASN A 502 2.58 -23.10 -18.28
C ASN A 502 1.10 -22.69 -18.17
N PHE A 503 0.65 -21.70 -18.95
CA PHE A 503 -0.78 -21.35 -18.96
C PHE A 503 -1.65 -22.48 -19.51
N ALA A 504 -1.22 -23.18 -20.57
CA ALA A 504 -1.98 -24.30 -21.10
C ALA A 504 -2.21 -25.40 -20.05
N GLU A 505 -1.17 -25.74 -19.29
CA GLU A 505 -1.28 -26.70 -18.19
C GLU A 505 -2.16 -26.20 -17.03
N ILE A 506 -2.00 -24.93 -16.64
CA ILE A 506 -2.83 -24.33 -15.58
C ILE A 506 -4.31 -24.33 -15.96
N TYR A 507 -4.65 -24.02 -17.22
CA TYR A 507 -6.02 -24.07 -17.72
C TYR A 507 -6.57 -25.49 -17.73
N ALA A 508 -5.77 -26.46 -18.17
CA ALA A 508 -6.14 -27.87 -18.16
C ALA A 508 -6.40 -28.38 -16.73
N ALA A 509 -5.54 -28.03 -15.77
CA ALA A 509 -5.68 -28.38 -14.36
C ALA A 509 -6.94 -27.74 -13.73
N ALA A 510 -7.22 -26.49 -14.08
CA ALA A 510 -8.42 -25.78 -13.66
C ALA A 510 -9.71 -26.27 -14.36
N LYS A 511 -9.60 -27.16 -15.37
CA LYS A 511 -10.70 -27.61 -16.23
C LYS A 511 -11.41 -26.44 -16.93
N VAL A 512 -10.64 -25.44 -17.35
CA VAL A 512 -11.11 -24.23 -18.02
C VAL A 512 -10.67 -24.27 -19.48
N GLU A 513 -11.62 -24.13 -20.41
CA GLU A 513 -11.29 -24.06 -21.83
C GLU A 513 -10.55 -22.77 -22.17
N VAL A 514 -9.49 -22.90 -22.99
CA VAL A 514 -8.74 -21.75 -23.48
C VAL A 514 -9.61 -20.99 -24.49
N PRO A 515 -9.89 -19.68 -24.27
CA PRO A 515 -10.65 -18.90 -25.23
C PRO A 515 -9.94 -18.83 -26.59
N ILE A 516 -10.68 -19.13 -27.66
CA ILE A 516 -10.15 -19.01 -29.03
C ILE A 516 -10.03 -17.52 -29.37
N GLU A 517 -8.81 -17.02 -29.62
CA GLU A 517 -8.59 -15.67 -30.13
C GLU A 517 -9.13 -15.55 -31.56
N GLN A 518 -10.42 -15.22 -31.70
CA GLN A 518 -10.94 -14.79 -32.99
C GLN A 518 -10.37 -13.40 -33.30
N LYS A 519 -9.34 -13.34 -34.15
CA LYS A 519 -8.90 -12.09 -34.76
C LYS A 519 -10.11 -11.47 -35.46
N SER A 520 -10.70 -10.42 -34.85
CA SER A 520 -11.78 -9.66 -35.46
C SER A 520 -11.45 -9.39 -36.92
N ALA A 521 -12.25 -9.92 -37.84
CA ALA A 521 -12.06 -9.77 -39.29
C ALA A 521 -11.93 -8.29 -39.71
N LYS A 522 -12.47 -7.37 -38.89
CA LYS A 522 -12.35 -5.91 -39.05
C LYS A 522 -10.92 -5.40 -38.77
N ARG A 523 -10.24 -5.91 -37.74
CA ARG A 523 -8.86 -5.54 -37.39
C ARG A 523 -7.85 -6.16 -38.37
N GLY A 524 -8.09 -7.41 -38.79
CA GLY A 524 -7.33 -8.09 -39.84
C GLY A 524 -7.40 -7.34 -41.18
N LYS A 525 -8.62 -6.98 -41.63
CA LYS A 525 -8.79 -6.17 -42.86
C LYS A 525 -8.14 -4.78 -42.75
N LYS A 526 -8.13 -4.15 -41.57
CA LYS A 526 -7.50 -2.84 -41.38
C LYS A 526 -5.97 -2.93 -41.46
N GLN A 527 -5.36 -3.92 -40.81
CA GLN A 527 -3.92 -4.16 -40.88
C GLN A 527 -3.47 -4.58 -42.28
N GLN A 528 -4.24 -5.40 -42.98
CA GLN A 528 -3.96 -5.80 -44.35
C GLN A 528 -4.01 -4.61 -45.32
N ARG A 529 -5.03 -3.75 -45.20
CA ARG A 529 -5.12 -2.50 -45.98
C ARG A 529 -3.98 -1.53 -45.68
N GLU A 530 -3.50 -1.48 -44.44
CA GLU A 530 -2.40 -0.60 -44.04
C GLU A 530 -1.05 -1.13 -44.52
N ALA A 531 -0.88 -2.45 -44.55
CA ALA A 531 0.27 -3.12 -45.15
C ALA A 531 0.31 -2.92 -46.67
N GLU A 532 -0.81 -3.11 -47.38
CA GLU A 532 -0.94 -2.82 -48.82
C GLU A 532 -0.64 -1.34 -49.13
N ARG A 533 -1.11 -0.42 -48.27
CA ARG A 533 -0.84 1.02 -48.46
C ARG A 533 0.63 1.37 -48.25
N LYS A 534 1.33 0.69 -47.35
CA LYS A 534 2.79 0.82 -47.14
C LYS A 534 3.58 0.20 -48.31
N GLU A 535 3.15 -0.95 -48.82
CA GLU A 535 3.75 -1.57 -50.01
C GLU A 535 3.58 -0.68 -51.25
N ARG A 536 2.38 -0.14 -51.47
CA ARG A 536 2.10 0.77 -52.58
C ARG A 536 2.95 2.03 -52.53
N ARG A 537 3.13 2.62 -51.34
CA ARG A 537 4.06 3.76 -51.14
C ARG A 537 5.52 3.41 -51.40
N LYS A 538 5.96 2.18 -51.09
CA LYS A 538 7.31 1.69 -51.44
C LYS A 538 7.50 1.50 -52.94
N ARG A 539 6.47 1.02 -53.64
CA ARG A 539 6.50 0.86 -55.12
C ARG A 539 6.44 2.21 -55.85
N GLU A 540 5.69 3.17 -55.32
CA GLU A 540 5.58 4.53 -55.88
C GLU A 540 6.80 5.43 -55.54
N GLY A 541 7.59 5.07 -54.50
CA GLY A 541 8.83 5.78 -54.14
C GLY A 541 10.09 5.31 -54.86
N GLY A 542 10.00 4.28 -55.71
CA GLY A 542 11.14 3.72 -56.46
C GLY A 542 11.48 4.46 -57.76
N THR A 543 10.72 5.47 -58.15
CA THR A 543 10.87 6.12 -59.46
C THR A 543 10.61 7.64 -59.40
N LYS A 544 11.36 8.37 -58.56
CA LYS A 544 11.58 9.81 -58.76
C LYS A 544 13.01 10.20 -58.40
N THR A 545 13.79 10.39 -59.44
CA THR A 545 15.07 11.13 -59.43
C THR A 545 14.85 12.55 -58.90
N ASN A 546 15.80 13.00 -58.07
CA ASN A 546 15.93 14.37 -57.59
C ASN A 546 16.07 15.34 -58.77
N ASP A 547 15.01 16.09 -59.08
CA ASP A 547 15.12 17.37 -59.77
C ASP A 547 14.68 18.47 -58.81
N ASN A 548 15.66 19.07 -58.14
CA ASN A 548 15.49 20.28 -57.33
C ASN A 548 15.35 21.49 -58.26
N ALA A 549 14.15 22.03 -58.38
CA ALA A 549 13.80 23.17 -59.23
C ALA A 549 14.30 24.55 -58.71
N PHE A 550 15.40 24.59 -57.94
CA PHE A 550 15.98 25.82 -57.39
C PHE A 550 17.46 26.05 -57.75
N ASP A 551 18.06 25.22 -58.61
CA ASP A 551 19.48 25.37 -59.00
C ASP A 551 19.71 26.09 -60.35
N VAL A 552 18.69 26.75 -60.91
CA VAL A 552 18.75 27.42 -62.23
C VAL A 552 19.27 28.87 -62.16
N LEU A 553 19.86 29.30 -61.05
CA LEU A 553 20.40 30.67 -60.88
C LEU A 553 21.93 30.75 -60.76
N SER A 554 22.64 29.63 -60.83
CA SER A 554 24.12 29.62 -60.71
C SER A 554 24.86 29.58 -62.06
N PHE A 555 24.18 29.37 -63.20
CA PHE A 555 24.83 29.23 -64.51
C PHE A 555 24.74 30.45 -65.45
N MET A 556 23.98 31.50 -65.09
CA MET A 556 23.78 32.67 -65.98
C MET A 556 24.65 33.90 -65.68
N ASN A 557 25.55 33.85 -64.69
CA ASN A 557 26.44 34.98 -64.33
C ASN A 557 27.91 34.82 -64.74
N ALA A 558 28.26 33.82 -65.57
CA ALA A 558 29.64 33.59 -66.03
C ALA A 558 29.87 33.80 -67.55
N ALA A 559 28.90 34.34 -68.30
CA ALA A 559 29.01 34.57 -69.75
C ALA A 559 28.57 35.98 -70.19
N ARG A 560 28.85 37.01 -69.38
CA ARG A 560 28.86 38.43 -69.79
C ARG A 560 30.14 39.12 -69.31
N LYS A 561 31.26 38.70 -69.90
CA LYS A 561 32.49 39.49 -70.09
C LYS A 561 33.11 39.09 -71.43
N ASN A 562 32.53 39.65 -72.50
CA ASN A 562 33.20 40.31 -73.62
C ASN A 562 32.12 40.83 -74.57
#